data_AF-A0A957TUF4-F1
#
_entry.id   AF-A0A957TUF4-F1
#
_cell.length_a   1.000
_cell.length_b   1.000
_cell.length_c   1.000
_cell.angle_alpha   90.00
_cell.angle_beta   90.00
_cell.angle_gamma   90.00
#
_symmetry.space_group_name_H-M   'P 1'
#
loop_
_entity.id
_entity.type
_entity.pdbx_description
1 polymer ?
#
loop_
_entity_poly.entity_id
_entity_poly.type
_entity_poly.pdbx_seq_one_letter_code
_entity_poly.pdbx_strand_id
1 'polypeptide(L)'
;PCYFRTAHNDKVQGAAMAAYAFNELGITKAAAVHDGDPYTEGLASVFRDSFTELGGEIVAFEAEAADATNVQPLLTSIAAAEPELIYYPVFIPLGSLITKTAKEIDGLEDVVLAAADGVQSPDFLANAGDAAEGMYVSGPDLGFANELYDQFLATYQENYGSAPLSVFHAHAFDATNLVLDAIEEVAVQNEDGSLTIGRQALIDAIAATSGYEGITGTLSCDENGDCADPRIAVSQVQDGAFQAIWQYGQE
;
A
#
# COMPACT_ATOMS: atom_id res chain seq x y z
N PRO A 1 2.11 -21.88 9.79
CA PRO A 1 1.39 -20.61 9.54
C PRO A 1 -0.15 -20.82 9.54
N CYS A 2 -0.91 -19.93 10.20
CA CYS A 2 -2.38 -19.86 10.09
C CYS A 2 -2.83 -18.55 9.40
N TYR A 3 -1.88 -17.86 8.78
CA TYR A 3 -2.01 -16.57 8.12
C TYR A 3 -1.31 -16.70 6.78
N PHE A 4 -1.94 -16.14 5.74
CA PHE A 4 -1.41 -16.09 4.39
C PHE A 4 -1.80 -14.74 3.76
N ARG A 5 -0.94 -14.19 2.91
CA ARG A 5 -1.24 -12.98 2.16
C ARG A 5 -0.81 -13.08 0.70
N THR A 6 -1.62 -12.50 -0.16
CA THR A 6 -1.31 -12.26 -1.58
C THR A 6 -0.86 -10.82 -1.83
N ALA A 7 -1.02 -9.93 -0.86
CA ALA A 7 -0.49 -8.55 -0.88
C ALA A 7 0.99 -8.52 -0.45
N HIS A 8 1.70 -7.48 -0.89
CA HIS A 8 3.10 -7.25 -0.53
C HIS A 8 3.29 -6.94 0.96
N ASN A 9 4.55 -6.97 1.38
CA ASN A 9 4.96 -6.59 2.72
C ASN A 9 5.36 -5.12 2.80
N ASP A 10 5.00 -4.45 3.88
CA ASP A 10 5.41 -3.10 4.26
C ASP A 10 6.93 -2.88 4.18
N LYS A 11 7.73 -3.91 4.48
CA LYS A 11 9.19 -3.86 4.33
C LYS A 11 9.65 -3.49 2.91
N VAL A 12 8.92 -3.95 1.89
CA VAL A 12 9.24 -3.66 0.48
C VAL A 12 8.77 -2.26 0.12
N GLN A 13 7.58 -1.88 0.57
CA GLN A 13 6.96 -0.62 0.18
C GLN A 13 7.61 0.61 0.83
N GLY A 14 7.93 0.56 2.13
CA GLY A 14 8.64 1.66 2.80
C GLY A 14 10.03 1.89 2.18
N ALA A 15 10.73 0.81 1.82
CA ALA A 15 12.02 0.88 1.13
C ALA A 15 11.88 1.45 -0.29
N ALA A 16 10.82 1.08 -1.01
CA ALA A 16 10.53 1.63 -2.34
C ALA A 16 10.33 3.15 -2.30
N MET A 17 9.55 3.67 -1.35
CA MET A 17 9.36 5.12 -1.20
C MET A 17 10.66 5.82 -0.79
N ALA A 18 11.47 5.21 0.08
CA ALA A 18 12.78 5.77 0.44
C ALA A 18 13.74 5.84 -0.76
N ALA A 19 13.80 4.78 -1.57
CA ALA A 19 14.60 4.72 -2.79
C ALA A 19 14.14 5.77 -3.80
N TYR A 20 12.83 5.91 -4.00
CA TYR A 20 12.26 6.93 -4.88
C TYR A 20 12.60 8.35 -4.41
N ALA A 21 12.36 8.65 -3.13
CA ALA A 21 12.65 9.96 -2.55
C ALA A 21 14.14 10.34 -2.71
N PHE A 22 15.05 9.43 -2.39
CA PHE A 22 16.48 9.73 -2.42
C PHE A 22 17.06 9.72 -3.85
N ASN A 23 16.84 8.65 -4.61
CA ASN A 23 17.51 8.46 -5.90
C ASN A 23 16.83 9.21 -7.05
N GLU A 24 15.49 9.28 -7.05
CA GLU A 24 14.74 9.88 -8.17
C GLU A 24 14.42 11.35 -7.91
N LEU A 25 13.98 11.69 -6.70
CA LEU A 25 13.66 13.07 -6.34
C LEU A 25 14.87 13.87 -5.83
N GLY A 26 15.95 13.21 -5.43
CA GLY A 26 17.14 13.86 -4.88
C GLY A 26 16.93 14.45 -3.48
N ILE A 27 15.91 14.00 -2.75
CA ILE A 27 15.61 14.42 -1.38
C ILE A 27 16.71 13.90 -0.46
N THR A 28 17.23 14.77 0.38
CA THR A 28 18.27 14.43 1.36
C THR A 28 17.80 14.61 2.81
N LYS A 29 16.73 15.37 3.05
CA LYS A 29 16.10 15.55 4.36
C LYS A 29 14.62 15.24 4.33
N ALA A 30 14.17 14.30 5.15
CA ALA A 30 12.76 13.93 5.24
C ALA A 30 12.25 13.91 6.68
N ALA A 31 10.95 14.14 6.85
CA ALA A 31 10.22 13.86 8.07
C ALA A 31 9.30 12.66 7.84
N ALA A 32 8.99 11.92 8.90
CA ALA A 32 8.01 10.83 8.87
C ALA A 32 6.96 10.97 9.97
N VAL A 33 5.69 10.69 9.64
CA VAL A 33 4.55 10.72 10.57
C VAL A 33 3.79 9.41 10.50
N HIS A 34 3.53 8.78 11.65
CA HIS A 34 2.68 7.60 11.78
C HIS A 34 1.54 7.83 12.77
N ASP A 35 0.58 6.90 12.85
CA ASP A 35 -0.53 6.97 13.82
C ASP A 35 -0.43 5.98 14.98
N GLY A 36 0.61 5.14 14.97
CA GLY A 36 0.89 4.16 16.01
C GLY A 36 0.19 2.82 15.77
N ASP A 37 -0.62 2.70 14.71
CA ASP A 37 -0.99 1.39 14.20
C ASP A 37 0.26 0.64 13.68
N PRO A 38 0.37 -0.69 13.90
CA PRO A 38 1.53 -1.46 13.44
C PRO A 38 1.86 -1.32 11.96
N TYR A 39 0.86 -1.13 11.09
CA TYR A 39 1.08 -0.89 9.66
C TYR A 39 1.73 0.48 9.43
N THR A 40 1.18 1.55 10.00
CA THR A 40 1.67 2.92 9.75
C THR A 40 3.05 3.15 10.38
N GLU A 41 3.25 2.68 11.62
CA GLU A 41 4.54 2.77 12.32
C GLU A 41 5.59 1.88 11.64
N GLY A 42 5.19 0.69 11.18
CA GLY A 42 6.05 -0.23 10.46
C GLY A 42 6.55 0.36 9.14
N LEU A 43 5.66 0.87 8.31
CA LEU A 43 6.01 1.53 7.05
C LEU A 43 6.89 2.77 7.27
N ALA A 44 6.52 3.64 8.22
CA ALA A 44 7.31 4.84 8.51
C ALA A 44 8.71 4.48 9.02
N SER A 45 8.83 3.44 9.85
CA SER A 45 10.12 2.95 10.35
C SER A 45 10.99 2.38 9.23
N VAL A 46 10.41 1.58 8.34
CA VAL A 46 11.14 1.04 7.17
C VAL A 46 11.62 2.17 6.25
N PHE A 47 10.78 3.17 6.01
CA PHE A 47 11.17 4.36 5.24
C PHE A 47 12.34 5.09 5.91
N ARG A 48 12.24 5.38 7.22
CA ARG A 48 13.31 6.03 7.99
C ARG A 48 14.64 5.29 7.86
N ASP A 49 14.61 3.98 8.10
CA ASP A 49 15.82 3.16 8.13
C ASP A 49 16.44 3.06 6.72
N SER A 50 15.62 2.81 5.69
CA SER A 50 16.07 2.69 4.30
C SER A 50 16.58 4.03 3.74
N PHE A 51 15.89 5.14 4.03
CA PHE A 51 16.30 6.48 3.60
C PHE A 51 17.63 6.89 4.24
N THR A 52 17.83 6.55 5.51
CA THR A 52 19.09 6.76 6.22
C THR A 52 20.22 5.91 5.65
N GLU A 53 19.95 4.65 5.30
CA GLU A 53 20.95 3.76 4.67
C GLU A 53 21.41 4.27 3.29
N LEU A 54 20.50 4.89 2.53
CA LEU A 54 20.80 5.54 1.25
C LEU A 54 21.64 6.82 1.41
N GLY A 55 21.71 7.38 2.63
CA GLY A 55 22.49 8.58 2.95
C GLY A 55 21.63 9.83 3.23
N GLY A 56 20.31 9.69 3.28
CA GLY A 56 19.40 10.74 3.71
C GLY A 56 19.37 10.95 5.22
N GLU A 57 18.80 12.05 5.66
CA GLU A 57 18.60 12.43 7.06
C GLU A 57 17.11 12.47 7.39
N ILE A 58 16.70 11.79 8.46
CA ILE A 58 15.34 11.89 8.99
C ILE A 58 15.33 12.95 10.10
N VAL A 59 14.83 14.14 9.77
CA VAL A 59 14.88 15.32 10.65
C VAL A 59 13.76 15.36 11.68
N ALA A 60 12.67 14.60 11.45
CA ALA A 60 11.60 14.39 12.41
C ALA A 60 10.96 13.01 12.19
N PHE A 61 10.63 12.33 13.29
CA PHE A 61 9.89 11.07 13.29
C PHE A 61 8.84 11.14 14.39
N GLU A 62 7.62 11.44 14.00
CA GLU A 62 6.56 11.84 14.93
C GLU A 62 5.35 10.92 14.82
N ALA A 63 4.55 10.89 15.89
CA ALA A 63 3.28 10.17 15.94
C ALA A 63 2.12 11.16 16.11
N GLU A 64 1.00 10.88 15.47
CA GLU A 64 -0.23 11.65 15.61
C GLU A 64 -1.45 10.75 15.62
N ALA A 65 -2.46 11.05 16.45
CA ALA A 65 -3.61 10.17 16.56
C ALA A 65 -4.40 10.07 15.23
N ALA A 66 -4.83 8.86 14.87
CA ALA A 66 -5.60 8.63 13.64
C ALA A 66 -6.91 9.44 13.57
N ASP A 67 -7.47 9.80 14.74
CA ASP A 67 -8.68 10.62 14.89
C ASP A 67 -8.38 12.09 15.24
N ALA A 68 -7.11 12.53 15.13
CA ALA A 68 -6.73 13.90 15.37
C ALA A 68 -7.54 14.86 14.49
N THR A 69 -8.11 15.89 15.12
CA THR A 69 -8.88 16.93 14.43
C THR A 69 -8.05 18.19 14.16
N ASN A 70 -6.81 18.22 14.65
CA ASN A 70 -5.89 19.35 14.49
C ASN A 70 -4.44 18.84 14.49
N VAL A 71 -3.73 19.03 13.38
CA VAL A 71 -2.32 18.64 13.19
C VAL A 71 -1.38 19.86 13.08
N GLN A 72 -1.89 21.08 13.29
CA GLN A 72 -1.08 22.29 13.20
C GLN A 72 0.13 22.29 14.15
N PRO A 73 0.01 21.87 15.43
CA PRO A 73 1.18 21.80 16.33
C PRO A 73 2.25 20.84 15.83
N LEU A 74 1.85 19.65 15.37
CA LEU A 74 2.73 18.65 14.78
C LEU A 74 3.48 19.23 13.58
N LEU A 75 2.74 19.78 12.61
CA LEU A 75 3.33 20.31 11.38
C LEU A 75 4.19 21.54 11.62
N THR A 76 3.85 22.39 12.61
CA THR A 76 4.72 23.51 13.00
C THR A 76 6.05 23.02 13.57
N SER A 77 6.04 21.92 14.34
CA SER A 77 7.27 21.29 14.86
C SER A 77 8.11 20.71 13.72
N ILE A 78 7.47 20.04 12.76
CA ILE A 78 8.12 19.50 11.58
C ILE A 78 8.73 20.61 10.70
N ALA A 79 8.01 21.73 10.50
CA ALA A 79 8.51 22.88 9.74
C ALA A 79 9.82 23.44 10.31
N ALA A 80 9.94 23.48 11.63
CA ALA A 80 11.16 23.93 12.30
C ALA A 80 12.38 23.03 12.07
N ALA A 81 12.17 21.80 11.62
CA ALA A 81 13.22 20.85 11.24
C ALA A 81 13.64 20.96 9.75
N GLU A 82 12.98 21.84 8.98
CA GLU A 82 13.26 22.14 7.58
C GLU A 82 13.36 20.88 6.67
N PRO A 83 12.34 20.00 6.65
CA PRO A 83 12.33 18.84 5.75
C PRO A 83 12.13 19.26 4.30
N GLU A 84 12.67 18.47 3.36
CA GLU A 84 12.37 18.58 1.93
C GLU A 84 11.18 17.69 1.53
N LEU A 85 10.91 16.65 2.34
CA LEU A 85 9.78 15.73 2.16
C LEU A 85 9.13 15.36 3.51
N ILE A 86 7.81 15.19 3.54
CA ILE A 86 7.08 14.57 4.66
C ILE A 86 6.44 13.27 4.17
N TYR A 87 6.85 12.14 4.75
CA TYR A 87 6.25 10.83 4.52
C TYR A 87 5.23 10.48 5.62
N TYR A 88 3.98 10.23 5.26
CA TYR A 88 2.91 9.92 6.20
C TYR A 88 2.09 8.72 5.72
N PRO A 89 2.54 7.47 5.96
CA PRO A 89 1.83 6.25 5.57
C PRO A 89 0.64 5.96 6.48
N VAL A 90 -0.29 6.91 6.56
CA VAL A 90 -1.50 6.86 7.40
C VAL A 90 -2.76 6.68 6.53
N PHE A 91 -3.92 6.60 7.16
CA PHE A 91 -5.20 6.46 6.45
C PHE A 91 -5.86 7.81 6.11
N ILE A 92 -6.88 7.75 5.26
CA ILE A 92 -7.57 8.90 4.65
C ILE A 92 -7.88 10.05 5.63
N PRO A 93 -8.49 9.85 6.82
CA PRO A 93 -8.88 10.98 7.66
C PRO A 93 -7.68 11.85 8.10
N LEU A 94 -6.65 11.22 8.66
CA LEU A 94 -5.43 11.89 9.09
C LEU A 94 -4.60 12.36 7.88
N GLY A 95 -4.47 11.52 6.85
CA GLY A 95 -3.71 11.84 5.65
C GLY A 95 -4.25 13.07 4.93
N SER A 96 -5.57 13.17 4.74
CA SER A 96 -6.18 14.36 4.12
C SER A 96 -6.04 15.61 4.99
N LEU A 97 -6.08 15.46 6.33
CA LEU A 97 -5.86 16.57 7.26
C LEU A 97 -4.42 17.08 7.19
N ILE A 98 -3.42 16.18 7.25
CA ILE A 98 -1.99 16.52 7.07
C ILE A 98 -1.77 17.21 5.73
N THR A 99 -2.30 16.64 4.64
CA THR A 99 -2.10 17.15 3.28
C THR A 99 -2.59 18.60 3.14
N LYS A 100 -3.77 18.92 3.67
CA LYS A 100 -4.32 20.28 3.63
C LYS A 100 -3.57 21.23 4.55
N THR A 101 -3.39 20.84 5.81
CA THR A 101 -2.77 21.73 6.80
C THR A 101 -1.31 22.02 6.45
N ALA A 102 -0.58 21.08 5.83
CA ALA A 102 0.80 21.34 5.38
C ALA A 102 0.90 22.53 4.40
N LYS A 103 -0.11 22.75 3.56
CA LYS A 103 -0.17 23.90 2.64
C LYS A 103 -0.43 25.23 3.34
N GLU A 104 -0.82 25.22 4.61
CA GLU A 104 -1.13 26.39 5.43
C GLU A 104 -0.03 26.73 6.44
N ILE A 105 1.02 25.89 6.55
CA ILE A 105 2.12 26.08 7.50
C ILE A 105 3.31 26.69 6.79
N ASP A 106 3.72 27.88 7.26
CA ASP A 106 4.95 28.55 6.86
C ASP A 106 6.15 27.57 6.92
N GLY A 107 6.79 27.35 5.77
CA GLY A 107 7.93 26.45 5.61
C GLY A 107 7.58 25.05 5.10
N LEU A 108 6.30 24.72 4.93
CA LEU A 108 5.84 23.42 4.41
C LEU A 108 5.02 23.52 3.11
N GLU A 109 4.71 24.72 2.64
CA GLU A 109 3.78 24.93 1.52
C GLU A 109 4.26 24.27 0.22
N ASP A 110 5.57 24.29 0.01
CA ASP A 110 6.27 23.72 -1.15
C ASP A 110 7.00 22.40 -0.84
N VAL A 111 6.91 21.89 0.40
CA VAL A 111 7.53 20.62 0.79
C VAL A 111 6.85 19.45 0.07
N VAL A 112 7.66 18.49 -0.38
CA VAL A 112 7.14 17.29 -1.04
C VAL A 112 6.34 16.47 -0.05
N LEU A 113 5.12 16.11 -0.42
CA LEU A 113 4.26 15.26 0.38
C LEU A 113 4.25 13.84 -0.19
N ALA A 114 4.43 12.85 0.68
CA ALA A 114 4.41 11.45 0.30
C ALA A 114 3.59 10.60 1.28
N ALA A 115 2.83 9.64 0.77
CA ALA A 115 2.05 8.72 1.58
C ALA A 115 2.11 7.27 1.05
N ALA A 116 1.30 6.38 1.61
CA ALA A 116 1.20 4.97 1.24
C ALA A 116 -0.20 4.61 0.70
N ASP A 117 -0.38 3.35 0.32
CA ASP A 117 -1.59 2.79 -0.28
C ASP A 117 -2.87 3.06 0.55
N GLY A 118 -2.73 3.26 1.87
CA GLY A 118 -3.82 3.64 2.77
C GLY A 118 -4.55 4.95 2.42
N VAL A 119 -3.97 5.82 1.58
CA VAL A 119 -4.63 7.01 1.05
C VAL A 119 -4.97 6.93 -0.45
N GLN A 120 -4.62 5.84 -1.13
CA GLN A 120 -4.74 5.75 -2.59
C GLN A 120 -6.18 5.46 -3.03
N SER A 121 -7.07 6.42 -2.85
CA SER A 121 -8.49 6.31 -3.21
C SER A 121 -9.09 7.64 -3.68
N PRO A 122 -10.23 7.60 -4.42
CA PRO A 122 -10.96 8.81 -4.78
C PRO A 122 -11.43 9.64 -3.59
N ASP A 123 -11.75 8.99 -2.45
CA ASP A 123 -12.21 9.67 -1.24
C ASP A 123 -11.10 10.55 -0.64
N PHE A 124 -9.85 10.09 -0.68
CA PHE A 124 -8.72 10.92 -0.26
C PHE A 124 -8.58 12.17 -1.14
N LEU A 125 -8.63 12.00 -2.47
CA LEU A 125 -8.52 13.11 -3.42
C LEU A 125 -9.65 14.11 -3.21
N ALA A 126 -10.88 13.64 -2.97
CA ALA A 126 -12.02 14.49 -2.65
C ALA A 126 -11.84 15.25 -1.32
N ASN A 127 -11.26 14.61 -0.31
CA ASN A 127 -11.07 15.19 1.02
C ASN A 127 -9.88 16.14 1.13
N ALA A 128 -8.81 15.89 0.38
CA ALA A 128 -7.60 16.71 0.32
C ALA A 128 -7.73 17.85 -0.70
N GLY A 129 -8.48 17.65 -1.78
CA GLY A 129 -8.66 18.63 -2.85
C GLY A 129 -7.33 19.01 -3.52
N ASP A 130 -7.23 20.26 -3.96
CA ASP A 130 -6.05 20.79 -4.67
C ASP A 130 -4.75 20.67 -3.87
N ALA A 131 -4.81 20.52 -2.54
CA ALA A 131 -3.63 20.33 -1.70
C ALA A 131 -2.90 19.01 -1.96
N ALA A 132 -3.57 18.01 -2.54
CA ALA A 132 -2.97 16.74 -2.93
C ALA A 132 -2.17 16.82 -4.24
N GLU A 133 -2.36 17.85 -5.07
CA GLU A 133 -1.72 17.92 -6.37
C GLU A 133 -0.18 17.87 -6.24
N GLY A 134 0.45 17.01 -7.03
CA GLY A 134 1.90 16.80 -7.02
C GLY A 134 2.43 15.88 -5.92
N MET A 135 1.61 15.46 -4.95
CA MET A 135 2.05 14.52 -3.91
C MET A 135 2.29 13.11 -4.46
N TYR A 136 3.12 12.34 -3.77
CA TYR A 136 3.46 10.97 -4.14
C TYR A 136 2.81 9.94 -3.23
N VAL A 137 2.47 8.78 -3.77
CA VAL A 137 1.93 7.64 -3.01
C VAL A 137 2.59 6.36 -3.49
N SER A 138 3.22 5.65 -2.55
CA SER A 138 3.67 4.27 -2.79
C SER A 138 2.51 3.29 -2.60
N GLY A 139 2.39 2.29 -3.45
CA GLY A 139 1.36 1.26 -3.34
C GLY A 139 1.59 0.10 -4.30
N PRO A 140 0.64 -0.84 -4.43
CA PRO A 140 0.78 -1.93 -5.39
C PRO A 140 0.86 -1.39 -6.82
N ASP A 141 1.69 -2.01 -7.65
CA ASP A 141 1.67 -1.78 -9.09
C ASP A 141 0.38 -2.34 -9.68
N LEU A 142 -0.41 -1.47 -10.32
CA LEU A 142 -1.70 -1.81 -10.92
C LEU A 142 -1.60 -2.14 -12.42
N GLY A 143 -0.39 -2.15 -12.98
CA GLY A 143 -0.11 -2.47 -14.38
C GLY A 143 -0.25 -3.96 -14.72
N PHE A 144 -1.28 -4.64 -14.22
CA PHE A 144 -1.53 -6.05 -14.52
C PHE A 144 -1.89 -6.20 -16.01
N ALA A 145 -1.15 -7.05 -16.72
CA ALA A 145 -1.31 -7.26 -18.16
C ALA A 145 -1.49 -8.76 -18.46
N ASN A 146 -2.68 -9.28 -18.17
CA ASN A 146 -3.05 -10.66 -18.47
C ASN A 146 -4.54 -10.80 -18.77
N GLU A 147 -4.90 -11.86 -19.51
CA GLU A 147 -6.29 -12.11 -19.94
C GLU A 147 -7.26 -12.32 -18.77
N LEU A 148 -6.76 -12.81 -17.62
CA LEU A 148 -7.57 -13.01 -16.42
C LEU A 148 -8.02 -11.67 -15.83
N TYR A 149 -7.15 -10.66 -15.85
CA TYR A 149 -7.48 -9.31 -15.40
C TYR A 149 -8.47 -8.62 -16.34
N ASP A 150 -8.29 -8.75 -17.66
CA ASP A 150 -9.23 -8.21 -18.64
C ASP A 150 -10.65 -8.79 -18.43
N GLN A 151 -10.74 -10.10 -18.18
CA GLN A 151 -11.99 -10.77 -17.85
C GLN A 151 -12.57 -10.27 -16.52
N PHE A 152 -11.73 -10.18 -15.48
CA PHE A 152 -12.14 -9.66 -14.17
C PHE A 152 -12.73 -8.27 -14.29
N LEU A 153 -12.08 -7.34 -14.99
CA LEU A 153 -12.56 -5.97 -15.18
C LEU A 153 -13.89 -5.92 -15.94
N ALA A 154 -14.04 -6.72 -17.00
CA ALA A 154 -15.28 -6.80 -17.75
C ALA A 154 -16.45 -7.31 -16.88
N THR A 155 -16.24 -8.39 -16.14
CA THR A 155 -17.25 -8.97 -15.23
C THR A 155 -17.56 -8.03 -14.05
N TYR A 156 -16.55 -7.36 -13.50
CA TYR A 156 -16.74 -6.39 -12.43
C TYR A 156 -17.60 -5.21 -12.91
N GLN A 157 -17.32 -4.68 -14.11
CA GLN A 157 -18.13 -3.62 -14.72
C GLN A 157 -19.58 -4.07 -14.99
N GLU A 158 -19.80 -5.30 -15.45
CA GLU A 158 -21.14 -5.86 -15.68
C GLU A 158 -21.94 -5.96 -14.37
N ASN A 159 -21.31 -6.44 -13.29
CA ASN A 159 -21.97 -6.68 -12.01
C ASN A 159 -22.17 -5.41 -11.17
N TYR A 160 -21.22 -4.46 -11.24
CA TYR A 160 -21.15 -3.32 -10.32
C TYR A 160 -21.23 -1.95 -11.01
N GLY A 161 -21.21 -1.91 -12.34
CA GLY A 161 -21.38 -0.67 -13.11
C GLY A 161 -20.22 0.33 -13.01
N SER A 162 -19.09 -0.05 -12.42
CA SER A 162 -17.90 0.80 -12.26
C SER A 162 -16.63 -0.04 -12.26
N ALA A 163 -15.47 0.59 -12.42
CA ALA A 163 -14.18 -0.04 -12.17
C ALA A 163 -13.98 -0.27 -10.65
N PRO A 164 -13.15 -1.26 -10.25
CA PRO A 164 -12.77 -1.42 -8.85
C PRO A 164 -12.11 -0.16 -8.27
N LEU A 165 -12.51 0.24 -7.06
CA LEU A 165 -11.98 1.44 -6.42
C LEU A 165 -10.74 1.17 -5.56
N SER A 166 -10.67 -0.01 -4.95
CA SER A 166 -9.53 -0.39 -4.09
C SER A 166 -8.34 -0.77 -4.94
N VAL A 167 -7.14 -0.32 -4.56
CA VAL A 167 -5.87 -0.75 -5.18
C VAL A 167 -5.52 -2.23 -4.90
N PHE A 168 -6.24 -2.90 -4.01
CA PHE A 168 -6.04 -4.32 -3.67
C PHE A 168 -7.08 -5.27 -4.31
N HIS A 169 -7.91 -4.81 -5.25
CA HIS A 169 -8.97 -5.63 -5.86
C HIS A 169 -8.43 -6.94 -6.49
N ALA A 170 -7.31 -6.88 -7.20
CA ALA A 170 -6.68 -8.05 -7.82
C ALA A 170 -6.10 -9.02 -6.78
N HIS A 171 -5.48 -8.48 -5.72
CA HIS A 171 -4.94 -9.26 -4.61
C HIS A 171 -6.05 -10.03 -3.87
N ALA A 172 -7.21 -9.40 -3.67
CA ALA A 172 -8.37 -10.02 -3.08
C ALA A 172 -8.98 -11.10 -3.99
N PHE A 173 -8.99 -10.87 -5.31
CA PHE A 173 -9.40 -11.88 -6.29
C PHE A 173 -8.49 -13.12 -6.21
N ASP A 174 -7.18 -12.93 -6.24
CA ASP A 174 -6.23 -14.04 -6.16
C ASP A 174 -6.32 -14.79 -4.84
N ALA A 175 -6.40 -14.08 -3.71
CA ALA A 175 -6.57 -14.71 -2.40
C ALA A 175 -7.86 -15.54 -2.32
N THR A 176 -8.94 -15.05 -2.91
CA THR A 176 -10.23 -15.75 -2.91
C THR A 176 -10.14 -17.04 -3.74
N ASN A 177 -9.61 -16.97 -4.96
CA ASN A 177 -9.50 -18.15 -5.82
C ASN A 177 -8.52 -19.18 -5.24
N LEU A 178 -7.40 -18.74 -4.66
CA LEU A 178 -6.47 -19.63 -3.96
C LEU A 178 -7.18 -20.42 -2.84
N VAL A 179 -7.99 -19.75 -2.02
CA VAL A 179 -8.75 -20.41 -0.95
C VAL A 179 -9.81 -21.36 -1.53
N LEU A 180 -10.50 -20.98 -2.60
CA LEU A 180 -11.51 -21.83 -3.25
C LEU A 180 -10.87 -23.10 -3.84
N ASP A 181 -9.76 -22.96 -4.55
CA ASP A 181 -9.03 -24.10 -5.14
C ASP A 181 -8.52 -25.04 -4.04
N ALA A 182 -7.98 -24.50 -2.94
CA ALA A 182 -7.56 -25.30 -1.79
C ALA A 182 -8.75 -25.99 -1.09
N ILE A 183 -9.93 -25.38 -1.05
CA ILE A 183 -11.16 -26.01 -0.55
C ILE A 183 -11.55 -27.18 -1.45
N GLU A 184 -11.55 -26.99 -2.78
CA GLU A 184 -11.88 -28.04 -3.73
C GLU A 184 -10.91 -29.23 -3.65
N GLU A 185 -9.62 -28.96 -3.44
CA GLU A 185 -8.59 -30.00 -3.28
C GLU A 185 -8.84 -30.87 -2.04
N VAL A 186 -9.18 -30.26 -0.90
CA VAL A 186 -9.22 -30.95 0.39
C VAL A 186 -10.62 -31.37 0.84
N ALA A 187 -11.66 -30.99 0.09
CA ALA A 187 -13.04 -31.34 0.42
C ALA A 187 -13.26 -32.86 0.33
N VAL A 188 -13.75 -33.44 1.42
CA VAL A 188 -14.13 -34.85 1.49
C VAL A 188 -15.64 -34.97 1.41
N GLN A 189 -16.13 -35.74 0.43
CA GLN A 189 -17.55 -36.11 0.37
C GLN A 189 -17.84 -37.30 1.29
N ASN A 190 -18.78 -37.11 2.21
CA ASN A 190 -19.24 -38.12 3.14
C ASN A 190 -20.30 -39.03 2.50
N GLU A 191 -20.60 -40.16 3.14
CA GLU A 191 -21.59 -41.14 2.66
C GLU A 191 -23.02 -40.56 2.53
N ASP A 192 -23.35 -39.54 3.34
CA ASP A 192 -24.64 -38.85 3.30
C ASP A 192 -24.71 -37.73 2.24
N GLY A 193 -23.65 -37.58 1.45
CA GLY A 193 -23.52 -36.56 0.41
C GLY A 193 -23.07 -35.19 0.91
N SER A 194 -22.85 -35.00 2.21
CA SER A 194 -22.28 -33.76 2.76
C SER A 194 -20.80 -33.62 2.44
N LEU A 195 -20.29 -32.39 2.45
CA LEU A 195 -18.86 -32.08 2.30
C LEU A 195 -18.26 -31.71 3.65
N THR A 196 -17.06 -32.22 3.94
CA THR A 196 -16.26 -31.84 5.10
C THR A 196 -14.93 -31.26 4.64
N ILE A 197 -14.61 -30.07 5.13
CA ILE A 197 -13.34 -29.38 4.88
C ILE A 197 -12.57 -29.39 6.19
N GLY A 198 -11.50 -30.20 6.24
CA GLY A 198 -10.63 -30.25 7.41
C GLY A 198 -9.83 -28.96 7.54
N ARG A 199 -9.95 -28.24 8.65
CA ARG A 199 -9.23 -26.96 8.86
C ARG A 199 -7.71 -27.09 8.63
N GLN A 200 -7.10 -28.14 9.17
CA GLN A 200 -5.65 -28.35 9.00
C GLN A 200 -5.30 -28.71 7.55
N ALA A 201 -6.10 -29.55 6.89
CA ALA A 201 -5.89 -29.89 5.49
C ALA A 201 -5.97 -28.64 4.60
N LEU A 202 -6.94 -27.75 4.85
CA LEU A 202 -7.04 -26.48 4.13
C LEU A 202 -5.82 -25.59 4.36
N ILE A 203 -5.35 -25.46 5.60
CA ILE A 203 -4.13 -24.69 5.91
C ILE A 203 -2.91 -25.28 5.21
N ASP A 204 -2.77 -26.60 5.22
CA ASP A 204 -1.64 -27.29 4.60
C ASP A 204 -1.66 -27.16 3.07
N ALA A 205 -2.84 -27.23 2.44
CA ALA A 205 -3.01 -27.02 1.00
C ALA A 205 -2.64 -25.58 0.61
N ILE A 206 -3.14 -24.58 1.34
CA ILE A 206 -2.77 -23.17 1.10
C ILE A 206 -1.26 -22.98 1.29
N ALA A 207 -0.67 -23.52 2.36
CA ALA A 207 0.77 -23.42 2.62
C ALA A 207 1.64 -24.08 1.55
N ALA A 208 1.11 -25.11 0.86
CA ALA A 208 1.80 -25.80 -0.22
C ALA A 208 1.69 -25.08 -1.58
N THR A 209 1.01 -23.93 -1.65
CA THR A 209 0.87 -23.17 -2.89
C THR A 209 2.23 -22.79 -3.46
N SER A 210 2.47 -23.19 -4.71
CA SER A 210 3.68 -22.88 -5.46
C SER A 210 3.34 -22.77 -6.93
N GLY A 211 3.72 -21.67 -7.58
CA GLY A 211 3.48 -21.47 -9.01
C GLY A 211 2.02 -21.25 -9.39
N TYR A 212 1.22 -20.65 -8.49
CA TYR A 212 -0.18 -20.34 -8.75
C TYR A 212 -0.26 -19.09 -9.63
N GLU A 213 -0.82 -19.22 -10.84
CA GLU A 213 -0.94 -18.12 -11.80
C GLU A 213 -2.18 -17.26 -11.48
N GLY A 214 -1.95 -16.11 -10.84
CA GLY A 214 -2.98 -15.13 -10.50
C GLY A 214 -2.95 -13.88 -11.38
N ILE A 215 -3.82 -12.91 -11.08
CA ILE A 215 -3.80 -11.58 -11.69
C ILE A 215 -2.52 -10.84 -11.29
N THR A 216 -2.14 -10.94 -10.03
CA THR A 216 -1.05 -10.17 -9.42
C THR A 216 0.33 -10.72 -9.73
N GLY A 217 0.43 -11.93 -10.29
CA GLY A 217 1.67 -12.59 -10.67
C GLY A 217 1.62 -14.09 -10.37
N THR A 218 2.80 -14.70 -10.28
CA THR A 218 2.94 -16.12 -9.92
C THR A 218 3.12 -16.27 -8.41
N LEU A 219 2.07 -16.71 -7.72
CA LEU A 219 2.02 -16.79 -6.26
C LEU A 219 2.66 -18.08 -5.73
N SER A 220 3.52 -17.96 -4.72
CA SER A 220 4.16 -19.08 -4.03
C SER A 220 4.34 -18.74 -2.57
N CYS A 221 3.78 -19.54 -1.66
CA CYS A 221 3.79 -19.25 -0.23
C CYS A 221 5.12 -19.67 0.43
N ASP A 222 5.68 -18.77 1.24
CA ASP A 222 6.84 -19.06 2.08
C ASP A 222 6.45 -19.60 3.48
N GLU A 223 7.45 -19.82 4.34
CA GLU A 223 7.24 -20.30 5.72
C GLU A 223 6.47 -19.32 6.63
N ASN A 224 6.42 -18.03 6.25
CA ASN A 224 5.69 -16.98 6.96
C ASN A 224 4.25 -16.84 6.47
N GLY A 225 3.91 -17.45 5.33
CA GLY A 225 2.62 -17.29 4.65
C GLY A 225 2.61 -16.11 3.66
N ASP A 226 3.78 -15.61 3.26
CA ASP A 226 3.89 -14.61 2.21
C ASP A 226 3.82 -15.32 0.87
N CYS A 227 2.72 -15.11 0.14
CA CYS A 227 2.46 -15.77 -1.14
C CYS A 227 2.59 -14.80 -2.34
N ALA A 228 2.70 -13.50 -2.06
CA ALA A 228 2.71 -12.43 -3.06
C ALA A 228 3.92 -12.50 -4.00
N ASP A 229 3.74 -12.01 -5.23
CA ASP A 229 4.81 -11.59 -6.14
C ASP A 229 4.91 -10.05 -6.08
N PRO A 230 5.68 -9.48 -5.13
CA PRO A 230 5.53 -8.09 -4.75
C PRO A 230 6.03 -7.14 -5.84
N ARG A 231 5.10 -6.33 -6.36
CA ARG A 231 5.40 -5.22 -7.28
C ARG A 231 4.88 -3.92 -6.68
N ILE A 232 5.79 -2.98 -6.41
CA ILE A 232 5.46 -1.67 -5.84
C ILE A 232 5.63 -0.60 -6.91
N ALA A 233 4.67 0.31 -7.00
CA ALA A 233 4.75 1.51 -7.79
C ALA A 233 4.72 2.75 -6.90
N VAL A 234 5.33 3.83 -7.38
CA VAL A 234 5.08 5.18 -6.87
C VAL A 234 4.22 5.92 -7.88
N SER A 235 3.09 6.42 -7.39
CA SER A 235 2.16 7.26 -8.15
C SER A 235 2.29 8.71 -7.72
N GLN A 236 2.09 9.64 -8.64
CA GLN A 236 1.93 11.06 -8.35
C GLN A 236 0.48 11.47 -8.61
N VAL A 237 -0.05 12.37 -7.78
CA VAL A 237 -1.32 13.03 -8.08
C VAL A 237 -1.08 14.05 -9.19
N GLN A 238 -1.69 13.80 -10.34
CA GLN A 238 -1.65 14.66 -11.52
C GLN A 238 -3.07 14.88 -12.03
N ASP A 239 -3.47 16.15 -12.20
CA ASP A 239 -4.81 16.55 -12.63
C ASP A 239 -5.91 15.90 -11.78
N GLY A 240 -5.69 15.81 -10.46
CA GLY A 240 -6.63 15.20 -9.52
C GLY A 240 -6.78 13.68 -9.65
N ALA A 241 -5.81 12.97 -10.22
CA ALA A 241 -5.78 11.51 -10.30
C ALA A 241 -4.41 10.93 -9.95
N PHE A 242 -4.37 9.74 -9.34
CA PHE A 242 -3.12 9.01 -9.13
C PHE A 242 -2.61 8.43 -10.45
N GLN A 243 -1.42 8.85 -10.87
CA GLN A 243 -0.72 8.35 -12.05
C GLN A 243 0.55 7.62 -11.61
N ALA A 244 0.67 6.34 -11.93
CA ALA A 244 1.90 5.59 -11.68
C ALA A 244 3.03 6.14 -12.57
N ILE A 245 4.15 6.51 -11.96
CA ILE A 245 5.28 7.15 -12.66
C ILE A 245 6.62 6.44 -12.43
N TRP A 246 6.67 5.49 -11.51
CA TRP A 246 7.87 4.73 -11.19
C TRP A 246 7.52 3.36 -10.61
N GLN A 247 8.36 2.36 -10.87
CA GLN A 247 8.22 0.99 -10.40
C GLN A 247 9.49 0.56 -9.67
N TYR A 248 9.34 -0.06 -8.51
CA TYR A 248 10.46 -0.49 -7.70
C TYR A 248 11.11 -1.77 -8.23
N GLY A 249 12.44 -1.80 -8.29
CA GLY A 249 13.20 -2.99 -8.66
C GLY A 249 13.26 -3.30 -10.17
N GLN A 250 12.80 -2.40 -11.03
CA GLN A 250 13.06 -2.46 -12.47
C GLN A 250 14.33 -1.67 -12.81
N GLU A 251 15.49 -2.33 -12.70
CA GLU A 251 16.76 -1.96 -13.35
C GLU A 251 17.19 -3.04 -14.36
#